data_AF-A0AAJ6VLL1-F1
#
_entry.id   AF-A0AAJ6VLL1-F1
#
_cell.length_a   1.000
_cell.length_b   1.000
_cell.length_c   1.000
_cell.angle_alpha   90.00
_cell.angle_beta   90.00
_cell.angle_gamma   90.00
#
_symmetry.space_group_name_H-M   'P 1'
#
loop_
_entity.id
_entity.type
_entity.pdbx_description
1 polymer ?
#
loop_
_entity_poly.entity_id
_entity_poly.type
_entity_poly.pdbx_seq_one_letter_code
_entity_poly.pdbx_strand_id
1 'polypeptide(L)'
;MTSVKNNGTPGDSLEDLGIPGQAFLSDALTSCNDPLKAIEEFQLENGILLPSLRPMLPLLDLHGVQRLDFHASVLEELREQLVKRINEIGVERGEKIVQSGDRRLKELLSKSFPAVRVSALRPVVMCILRNTPIIEDKYLRVLVREKELYNDADTEVKRQIWKDNQSLFGDEVSPLFSRYIIEKEQVLFDHLNLNSSFFMPSPKVRRQGEVVQKLAHMIGHSVKLYDMVLQFLRTLFLRTKNVHYCTLRAELLMALHDLEVQDIISVDPCHKFTWCLDACIREKNVDVKRSRELQGFLDSIKRGQEQVLGDLSMTLCDPYAVNFLASSAMKIALHLINGESLPRDNAVLVLLLRMLALGLSAWQMIDSQDFKEPKLDSQVVTKFLPALMSLMVDDQIRQLNCRLPPDERESAIAIIEHSGPPPDACQAYSQLSGVAAVLSMYYALHIGGLGAGTTTQSKTRGDARGLMRVLATLPNCQGQRAYEDPFLHTLVLLLILNMADEFTNESFCTVIFDEFFLAGMTKDSVTRHLLKLLWWVHPKLPVARLHTLVKSLEPNSQHNEAVHNLYQALKDKIGNQTNDDTATPPADVIMEGSASPIQNSSILNAASI
;
A
#
# COMPACT_ATOMS: atom_id res chain seq x y z
N MET A 1 44.41 -40.89 18.59
CA MET A 1 43.84 -40.42 17.31
C MET A 1 42.33 -40.46 17.40
N THR A 2 41.69 -39.32 17.64
CA THR A 2 40.50 -38.80 16.94
C THR A 2 39.95 -37.65 17.78
N SER A 3 39.97 -36.47 17.16
CA SER A 3 39.55 -35.18 17.67
C SER A 3 38.03 -35.17 17.83
N VAL A 4 37.56 -34.95 19.05
CA VAL A 4 36.19 -34.50 19.30
C VAL A 4 36.23 -32.98 19.30
N LYS A 5 35.79 -32.38 18.19
CA LYS A 5 35.47 -30.96 18.10
C LYS A 5 34.31 -30.69 19.05
N ASN A 6 34.55 -29.97 20.14
CA ASN A 6 33.48 -29.35 20.90
C ASN A 6 32.95 -28.16 20.09
N ASN A 7 31.66 -28.22 19.76
CA ASN A 7 30.92 -27.15 19.11
C ASN A 7 30.95 -25.89 19.98
N GLY A 8 31.26 -24.75 19.34
CA GLY A 8 31.62 -23.51 20.00
C GLY A 8 30.52 -22.88 20.84
N THR A 9 30.86 -22.59 22.09
CA THR A 9 30.40 -21.39 22.79
C THR A 9 31.06 -20.16 22.14
N PRO A 10 30.33 -19.07 21.89
CA PRO A 10 30.89 -17.90 21.22
C PRO A 10 32.03 -17.33 22.08
N GLY A 11 33.21 -17.22 21.45
CA GLY A 11 34.50 -17.01 22.08
C GLY A 11 34.56 -15.84 23.05
N ASP A 12 35.25 -16.09 24.16
CA ASP A 12 35.47 -15.18 25.27
C ASP A 12 36.40 -14.04 24.83
N SER A 13 35.80 -12.91 24.46
CA SER A 13 36.48 -11.77 23.81
C SER A 13 37.13 -10.80 24.80
N LEU A 14 37.16 -11.14 26.08
CA LEU A 14 37.79 -10.34 27.14
C LEU A 14 39.32 -10.50 27.13
N GLU A 15 39.82 -11.70 26.81
CA GLU A 15 41.25 -11.99 26.79
C GLU A 15 41.95 -11.28 25.63
N ASP A 16 41.26 -11.10 24.50
CA ASP A 16 41.69 -10.27 23.37
C ASP A 16 41.89 -8.79 23.75
N LEU A 17 41.26 -8.35 24.85
CA LEU A 17 41.41 -7.00 25.43
C LEU A 17 42.45 -6.94 26.55
N GLY A 18 43.12 -8.06 26.84
CA GLY A 18 44.03 -8.19 27.98
C GLY A 18 43.32 -8.22 29.33
N ILE A 19 42.01 -8.52 29.35
CA ILE A 19 41.22 -8.67 30.58
C ILE A 19 41.17 -10.16 30.95
N PRO A 20 41.47 -10.56 32.20
CA PRO A 20 41.40 -11.95 32.62
C PRO A 20 40.00 -12.55 32.41
N GLY A 21 39.89 -13.52 31.49
CA GLY A 21 38.65 -14.21 31.13
C GLY A 21 38.55 -15.62 31.70
N GLN A 22 37.67 -16.43 31.13
CA GLN A 22 37.42 -17.80 31.57
C GLN A 22 38.64 -18.70 31.43
N ALA A 23 39.46 -18.54 30.38
CA ALA A 23 40.62 -19.41 30.17
C ALA A 23 41.72 -19.09 31.19
N PHE A 24 41.98 -17.81 31.47
CA PHE A 24 42.87 -17.41 32.56
C PHE A 24 42.40 -17.99 33.91
N LEU A 25 41.10 -17.91 34.20
CA LEU A 25 40.53 -18.41 35.45
C LEU A 25 40.62 -19.94 35.54
N SER A 26 40.34 -20.63 34.44
CA SER A 26 40.49 -22.08 34.32
C SER A 26 41.94 -22.52 34.55
N ASP A 27 42.90 -21.84 33.92
CA ASP A 27 44.32 -22.14 34.07
C ASP A 27 44.81 -21.83 35.49
N ALA A 28 44.39 -20.70 36.07
CA ALA A 28 44.73 -20.34 37.45
C ALA A 28 44.19 -21.35 38.46
N LEU A 29 42.95 -21.82 38.30
CA LEU A 29 42.35 -22.81 39.19
C LEU A 29 42.93 -24.22 39.00
N THR A 30 43.37 -24.57 37.79
CA THR A 30 43.95 -25.89 37.48
C THR A 30 45.41 -25.99 37.92
N SER A 31 46.13 -24.87 37.99
CA SER A 31 47.56 -24.82 38.32
C SER A 31 47.87 -24.46 39.77
N CYS A 32 46.88 -24.03 40.56
CA CYS A 32 47.09 -23.64 41.96
C CYS A 32 47.08 -24.83 42.94
N ASN A 33 47.83 -24.68 44.04
CA ASN A 33 47.82 -25.66 45.15
C ASN A 33 46.64 -25.45 46.11
N ASP A 34 46.02 -24.26 46.12
CA ASP A 34 44.86 -23.89 46.96
C ASP A 34 43.83 -23.11 46.14
N PRO A 35 42.77 -23.78 45.64
CA PRO A 35 41.74 -23.16 44.81
C PRO A 35 40.95 -22.06 45.52
N LEU A 36 40.73 -22.17 46.84
CA LEU A 36 39.94 -21.18 47.57
C LEU A 36 40.69 -19.86 47.68
N LYS A 37 41.99 -19.94 47.98
CA LYS A 37 42.86 -18.76 48.04
C LYS A 37 43.01 -18.10 46.66
N ALA A 38 43.14 -18.89 45.60
CA ALA A 38 43.20 -18.37 44.23
C ALA A 38 41.91 -17.64 43.81
N ILE A 39 40.73 -18.13 44.21
CA ILE A 39 39.45 -17.44 43.98
C ILE A 39 39.39 -16.12 44.76
N GLU A 40 39.82 -16.11 46.02
CA GLU A 40 39.82 -14.90 46.86
C GLU A 40 40.77 -13.83 46.29
N GLU A 41 41.97 -14.22 45.90
CA GLU A 41 42.95 -13.33 45.24
C GLU A 41 42.38 -12.77 43.92
N PHE A 42 41.79 -13.63 43.08
CA PHE A 42 41.17 -13.21 41.82
C PHE A 42 40.02 -12.21 42.04
N GLN A 43 39.15 -12.47 43.02
CA GLN A 43 38.03 -11.58 43.37
C GLN A 43 38.52 -10.25 43.96
N LEU A 44 39.63 -10.25 44.69
CA LEU A 44 40.18 -9.05 45.31
C LEU A 44 40.86 -8.14 44.27
N GLU A 45 41.48 -8.73 43.24
CA GLU A 45 42.12 -8.02 42.13
C GLU A 45 41.12 -7.52 41.08
N ASN A 46 40.15 -8.35 40.70
CA ASN A 46 39.23 -8.07 39.58
C ASN A 46 37.82 -7.64 40.01
N GLY A 47 37.56 -7.57 41.32
CA GLY A 47 36.28 -7.10 41.87
C GLY A 47 36.12 -5.58 41.83
N ILE A 48 34.95 -5.09 42.23
CA ILE A 48 34.68 -3.65 42.32
C ILE A 48 35.53 -3.06 43.46
N LEU A 49 36.50 -2.22 43.10
CA LEU A 49 37.48 -1.61 44.03
C LEU A 49 36.88 -0.43 44.82
N LEU A 50 35.78 -0.67 45.53
CA LEU A 50 35.15 0.27 46.46
C LEU A 50 35.41 -0.18 47.90
N PRO A 51 36.18 0.58 48.71
CA PRO A 51 36.50 0.21 50.09
C PRO A 51 35.27 0.00 50.98
N SER A 52 34.19 0.75 50.73
CA SER A 52 32.90 0.64 51.43
C SER A 52 32.10 -0.62 51.06
N LEU A 53 32.34 -1.19 49.88
CA LEU A 53 31.60 -2.35 49.39
C LEU A 53 32.13 -3.67 50.00
N ARG A 54 33.43 -3.74 50.30
CA ARG A 54 34.06 -4.92 50.92
C ARG A 54 33.33 -5.43 52.18
N PRO A 55 32.98 -4.58 53.17
CA PRO A 55 32.20 -5.02 54.33
C PRO A 55 30.71 -5.25 54.04
N MET A 56 30.17 -4.73 52.93
CA MET A 56 28.76 -4.87 52.57
C MET A 56 28.45 -6.17 51.83
N LEU A 57 29.39 -6.72 51.05
CA LEU A 57 29.17 -7.97 50.30
C LEU A 57 28.77 -9.15 51.20
N PRO A 58 29.43 -9.41 52.36
CA PRO A 58 28.99 -10.47 53.27
C PRO A 58 27.59 -10.22 53.87
N LEU A 59 27.20 -8.95 54.05
CA LEU A 59 25.85 -8.61 54.50
C LEU A 59 24.83 -8.95 53.42
N LEU A 60 25.12 -8.69 52.15
CA LEU A 60 24.26 -9.09 51.02
C LEU A 60 24.15 -10.62 50.91
N ASP A 61 25.27 -11.33 51.12
CA ASP A 61 25.29 -12.80 51.17
C ASP A 61 24.34 -13.33 52.27
N LEU A 62 24.31 -12.70 53.46
CA LEU A 62 23.39 -13.06 54.56
C LEU A 62 21.91 -12.79 54.24
N HIS A 63 21.62 -11.85 53.34
CA HIS A 63 20.25 -11.57 52.88
C HIS A 63 19.86 -12.44 51.67
N GLY A 64 20.70 -13.41 51.29
CA GLY A 64 20.42 -14.36 50.21
C GLY A 64 20.65 -13.80 48.80
N VAL A 65 21.32 -12.65 48.67
CA VAL A 65 21.69 -12.10 47.35
C VAL A 65 22.97 -12.78 46.88
N GLN A 66 22.93 -13.41 45.70
CA GLN A 66 24.14 -14.01 45.15
C GLN A 66 25.08 -12.93 44.61
N ARG A 67 26.39 -13.13 44.81
CA ARG A 67 27.41 -12.17 44.32
C ARG A 67 27.35 -11.97 42.79
N LEU A 68 27.02 -13.04 42.05
CA LEU A 68 26.84 -12.96 40.60
C LEU A 68 25.71 -11.98 40.24
N ASP A 69 24.55 -12.11 40.89
CA ASP A 69 23.39 -11.26 40.65
C ASP A 69 23.69 -9.80 40.98
N PHE A 70 24.40 -9.55 42.09
CA PHE A 70 24.86 -8.22 42.45
C PHE A 70 25.78 -7.61 41.38
N HIS A 71 26.84 -8.33 40.98
CA HIS A 71 27.78 -7.82 39.98
C HIS A 71 27.14 -7.65 38.59
N ALA A 72 26.25 -8.55 38.20
CA ALA A 72 25.46 -8.43 36.97
C ALA A 72 24.57 -7.19 37.02
N SER A 73 23.89 -6.94 38.15
CA SER A 73 23.06 -5.74 38.34
C SER A 73 23.88 -4.46 38.27
N VAL A 74 25.08 -4.42 38.89
CA VAL A 74 25.96 -3.24 38.81
C VAL A 74 26.45 -3.02 37.38
N LEU A 75 26.82 -4.07 36.65
CA LEU A 75 27.26 -3.97 35.26
C LEU A 75 26.15 -3.40 34.38
N GLU A 76 24.93 -3.88 34.54
CA GLU A 76 23.75 -3.41 33.83
C GLU A 76 23.46 -1.92 34.12
N GLU A 77 23.47 -1.51 35.39
CA GLU A 77 23.28 -0.10 35.79
C GLU A 77 24.38 0.82 35.19
N LEU A 78 25.65 0.41 35.26
CA LEU A 78 26.75 1.17 34.67
C LEU A 78 26.63 1.27 33.15
N ARG A 79 26.21 0.18 32.49
CA ARG A 79 25.96 0.16 31.05
C ARG A 79 24.87 1.15 30.67
N GLU A 80 23.74 1.15 31.39
CA GLU A 80 22.64 2.09 31.16
C GLU A 80 23.05 3.55 31.35
N GLN A 81 23.77 3.85 32.44
CA GLN A 81 24.29 5.19 32.70
C GLN A 81 25.25 5.67 31.60
N LEU A 82 26.13 4.77 31.12
CA LEU A 82 27.06 5.09 30.04
C LEU A 82 26.34 5.34 28.72
N VAL A 83 25.37 4.48 28.36
CA VAL A 83 24.53 4.64 27.16
C VAL A 83 23.76 5.96 27.22
N LYS A 84 23.17 6.29 28.37
CA LYS A 84 22.49 7.58 28.58
C LYS A 84 23.44 8.76 28.35
N ARG A 85 24.65 8.70 28.92
CA ARG A 85 25.64 9.78 28.77
C ARG A 85 26.12 9.92 27.32
N ILE A 86 26.27 8.83 26.58
CA ILE A 86 26.64 8.86 25.16
C ILE A 86 25.53 9.53 24.34
N ASN A 87 24.26 9.20 24.61
CA ASN A 87 23.13 9.85 23.94
C ASN A 87 23.06 11.35 24.26
N GLU A 88 23.33 11.77 25.50
CA GLU A 88 23.43 13.19 25.86
C GLU A 88 24.51 13.90 25.04
N ILE A 89 25.70 13.31 24.91
CA ILE A 89 26.79 13.84 24.07
C ILE A 89 26.36 13.92 22.59
N GLY A 90 25.60 12.93 22.11
CA GLY A 90 25.03 12.92 20.76
C GLY A 90 24.02 14.04 20.52
N VAL A 91 23.20 14.38 21.52
CA VAL A 91 22.17 15.45 21.44
C VAL A 91 22.79 16.84 21.59
N GLU A 92 23.74 17.04 22.51
CA GLU A 92 24.46 18.31 22.71
C GLU A 92 25.12 18.83 21.41
N ARG A 93 25.42 17.92 20.47
CA ARG A 93 25.92 18.21 19.12
C ARG A 93 24.91 18.92 18.22
N GLY A 94 23.61 18.73 18.43
CA GLY A 94 22.56 19.39 17.65
C GLY A 94 22.52 20.90 17.87
N GLU A 95 23.06 21.39 18.99
CA GLU A 95 22.93 22.78 19.43
C GLU A 95 24.24 23.60 19.35
N LYS A 96 25.43 22.97 19.25
CA LYS A 96 26.73 23.66 19.24
C LYS A 96 27.76 23.06 18.26
N ILE A 97 28.70 23.92 17.85
CA ILE A 97 29.78 23.75 16.86
C ILE A 97 30.23 22.28 16.65
N VAL A 98 29.98 21.81 15.44
CA VAL A 98 30.08 20.45 14.88
C VAL A 98 31.44 19.72 15.08
N GLN A 99 32.49 20.38 15.57
CA GLN A 99 33.86 19.84 15.53
C GLN A 99 34.36 19.16 16.83
N SER A 100 33.94 19.59 18.03
CA SER A 100 34.51 19.04 19.29
C SER A 100 33.86 17.73 19.73
N GLY A 101 32.53 17.61 19.58
CA GLY A 101 31.79 16.39 19.92
C GLY A 101 32.12 15.20 19.02
N ASP A 102 32.34 15.46 17.72
CA ASP A 102 32.69 14.43 16.73
C ASP A 102 34.05 13.79 17.02
N ARG A 103 35.04 14.59 17.44
CA ARG A 103 36.35 14.08 17.87
C ARG A 103 36.24 13.19 19.10
N ARG A 104 35.45 13.58 20.10
CA ARG A 104 35.27 12.80 21.33
C ARG A 104 34.61 11.44 21.06
N LEU A 105 33.58 11.39 20.24
CA LEU A 105 32.90 10.13 19.88
C LEU A 105 33.81 9.22 19.05
N LYS A 106 34.58 9.76 18.10
CA LYS A 106 35.57 8.99 17.34
C LYS A 106 36.68 8.43 18.22
N GLU A 107 37.19 9.22 19.16
CA GLU A 107 38.18 8.76 20.14
C GLU A 107 37.61 7.65 21.04
N LEU A 108 36.37 7.81 21.55
CA LEU A 108 35.68 6.78 22.32
C LEU A 108 35.50 5.50 21.51
N LEU A 109 34.99 5.62 20.27
CA LEU A 109 34.81 4.49 19.36
C LEU A 109 36.11 3.75 19.12
N SER A 110 37.21 4.48 18.89
CA SER A 110 38.52 3.86 18.64
C SER A 110 39.01 2.98 19.80
N LYS A 111 38.70 3.37 21.04
CA LYS A 111 39.09 2.65 22.25
C LYS A 111 38.14 1.52 22.59
N SER A 112 36.84 1.70 22.34
CA SER A 112 35.81 0.74 22.75
C SER A 112 35.51 -0.32 21.69
N PHE A 113 35.78 -0.05 20.40
CA PHE A 113 35.42 -0.97 19.31
C PHE A 113 36.01 -2.39 19.44
N PRO A 114 37.23 -2.60 19.96
CA PRO A 114 37.73 -3.96 20.21
C PRO A 114 36.78 -4.80 21.08
N ALA A 115 36.02 -4.17 21.99
CA ALA A 115 35.06 -4.82 22.86
C ALA A 115 33.69 -5.09 22.21
N VAL A 116 33.50 -4.81 20.92
CA VAL A 116 32.20 -5.01 20.22
C VAL A 116 31.74 -6.48 20.23
N ARG A 117 32.69 -7.42 20.31
CA ARG A 117 32.40 -8.86 20.38
C ARG A 117 31.93 -9.30 21.77
N VAL A 118 32.28 -8.54 22.81
CA VAL A 118 31.84 -8.81 24.19
C VAL A 118 30.38 -8.42 24.33
N SER A 119 29.49 -9.41 24.49
CA SER A 119 28.03 -9.20 24.53
C SER A 119 27.59 -8.17 25.57
N ALA A 120 28.22 -8.15 26.75
CA ALA A 120 27.91 -7.21 27.82
C ALA A 120 28.23 -5.74 27.47
N LEU A 121 29.30 -5.50 26.68
CA LEU A 121 29.77 -4.16 26.32
C LEU A 121 29.26 -3.71 24.93
N ARG A 122 28.81 -4.64 24.09
CA ARG A 122 28.29 -4.38 22.75
C ARG A 122 27.25 -3.25 22.70
N PRO A 123 26.24 -3.16 23.60
CA PRO A 123 25.26 -2.08 23.56
C PRO A 123 25.87 -0.68 23.67
N VAL A 124 26.97 -0.55 24.43
CA VAL A 124 27.71 0.71 24.55
C VAL A 124 28.37 1.07 23.22
N VAL A 125 29.05 0.11 22.59
CA VAL A 125 29.73 0.32 21.31
C VAL A 125 28.72 0.65 20.21
N MET A 126 27.58 -0.05 20.15
CA MET A 126 26.50 0.24 19.21
C MET A 126 25.92 1.64 19.43
N CYS A 127 25.72 2.05 20.68
CA CYS A 127 25.28 3.42 21.01
C CYS A 127 26.28 4.49 20.53
N ILE A 128 27.59 4.24 20.67
CA ILE A 128 28.62 5.15 20.15
C ILE A 128 28.56 5.21 18.62
N LEU A 129 28.46 4.06 17.94
CA LEU A 129 28.33 3.99 16.49
C LEU A 129 27.11 4.77 15.99
N ARG A 130 25.94 4.58 16.61
CA ARG A 130 24.69 5.28 16.28
C ARG A 130 24.84 6.80 16.35
N ASN A 131 25.51 7.30 17.38
CA ASN A 131 25.71 8.74 17.59
C ASN A 131 26.87 9.32 16.76
N THR A 132 27.68 8.46 16.12
CA THR A 132 28.83 8.89 15.28
C THR A 132 28.36 9.19 13.85
N PRO A 133 28.49 10.46 13.38
CA PRO A 133 27.94 10.86 12.08
C PRO A 133 28.62 10.24 10.87
N ILE A 134 29.94 10.10 10.94
CA ILE A 134 30.78 9.55 9.89
C ILE A 134 31.65 8.50 10.55
N ILE A 135 31.26 7.25 10.36
CA ILE A 135 31.98 6.09 10.87
C ILE A 135 33.06 5.72 9.86
N GLU A 136 34.28 5.51 10.34
CA GLU A 136 35.36 5.05 9.47
C GLU A 136 35.06 3.65 8.89
N ASP A 137 35.33 3.49 7.60
CA ASP A 137 35.03 2.28 6.83
C ASP A 137 35.62 0.99 7.43
N LYS A 138 36.76 1.08 8.13
CA LYS A 138 37.37 -0.05 8.84
C LYS A 138 36.41 -0.71 9.86
N TYR A 139 35.56 0.08 10.51
CA TYR A 139 34.58 -0.40 11.48
C TYR A 139 33.35 -1.00 10.78
N LEU A 140 32.86 -0.33 9.73
CA LEU A 140 31.71 -0.78 8.94
C LEU A 140 31.97 -2.15 8.29
N ARG A 141 33.19 -2.39 7.79
CA ARG A 141 33.59 -3.69 7.23
C ARG A 141 33.51 -4.84 8.24
N VAL A 142 33.82 -4.59 9.51
CA VAL A 142 33.69 -5.59 10.57
C VAL A 142 32.22 -5.90 10.82
N LEU A 143 31.37 -4.87 10.93
CA LEU A 143 29.92 -5.05 11.10
C LEU A 143 29.30 -5.87 9.97
N VAL A 144 29.66 -5.57 8.71
CA VAL A 144 29.14 -6.31 7.54
C VAL A 144 29.60 -7.77 7.52
N ARG A 145 30.82 -8.06 7.98
CA ARG A 145 31.38 -9.41 7.97
C ARG A 145 30.71 -10.32 9.01
N GLU A 146 30.25 -9.76 10.12
CA GLU A 146 29.69 -10.50 11.26
C GLU A 146 28.18 -10.25 11.36
N LYS A 147 27.37 -11.25 10.98
CA LYS A 147 25.90 -11.12 10.89
C LYS A 147 25.23 -10.68 12.20
N GLU A 148 25.72 -11.15 13.35
CA GLU A 148 25.20 -10.75 14.66
C GLU A 148 25.41 -9.24 14.90
N LEU A 149 26.61 -8.73 14.66
CA LEU A 149 26.92 -7.31 14.83
C LEU A 149 26.13 -6.42 13.87
N TYR A 150 25.94 -6.88 12.62
CA TYR A 150 25.08 -6.18 11.67
C TYR A 150 23.62 -6.14 12.14
N ASN A 151 23.07 -7.26 12.64
CA ASN A 151 21.70 -7.32 13.10
C ASN A 151 21.45 -6.37 14.28
N ASP A 152 22.39 -6.35 15.24
CA ASP A 152 22.36 -5.49 16.44
C ASP A 152 22.55 -4.00 16.14
N ALA A 153 23.06 -3.64 14.95
CA ALA A 153 23.29 -2.25 14.59
C ALA A 153 21.98 -1.48 14.33
N ASP A 154 21.92 -0.26 14.85
CA ASP A 154 20.83 0.69 14.57
C ASP A 154 20.75 1.08 13.09
N THR A 155 19.57 1.51 12.66
CA THR A 155 19.30 1.95 11.28
C THR A 155 20.23 3.09 10.85
N GLU A 156 20.59 4.01 11.76
CA GLU A 156 21.55 5.10 11.51
C GLU A 156 22.91 4.59 11.03
N VAL A 157 23.39 3.51 11.64
CA VAL A 157 24.66 2.87 11.31
C VAL A 157 24.51 2.10 10.00
N LYS A 158 23.44 1.33 9.86
CA LYS A 158 23.13 0.58 8.64
C LYS A 158 23.00 1.50 7.42
N ARG A 159 22.42 2.69 7.56
CA ARG A 159 22.37 3.72 6.50
C ARG A 159 23.76 4.07 5.95
N GLN A 160 24.78 4.15 6.80
CA GLN A 160 26.15 4.43 6.35
C GLN A 160 26.72 3.25 5.56
N ILE A 161 26.39 2.02 5.93
CA ILE A 161 26.76 0.80 5.19
C ILE A 161 26.04 0.75 3.83
N TRP A 162 24.73 0.94 3.83
CA TRP A 162 23.87 0.82 2.65
C TRP A 162 24.22 1.81 1.54
N LYS A 163 24.71 3.01 1.91
CA LYS A 163 25.12 4.03 0.94
C LYS A 163 26.13 3.49 -0.06
N ASP A 164 27.04 2.61 0.35
CA ASP A 164 28.11 2.09 -0.51
C ASP A 164 27.95 0.60 -0.83
N ASN A 165 26.84 -0.02 -0.40
CA ASN A 165 26.55 -1.43 -0.64
C ASN A 165 25.09 -1.62 -1.14
N GLN A 166 24.91 -1.46 -2.45
CA GLN A 166 23.59 -1.53 -3.09
C GLN A 166 22.90 -2.89 -2.96
N SER A 167 23.65 -3.98 -3.07
CA SER A 167 23.09 -5.33 -2.93
C SER A 167 22.53 -5.55 -1.54
N LEU A 168 23.30 -5.19 -0.49
CA LEU A 168 22.86 -5.36 0.89
C LEU A 168 21.62 -4.53 1.20
N PHE A 169 21.56 -3.28 0.72
CA PHE A 169 20.36 -2.46 0.88
C PHE A 169 19.16 -3.05 0.12
N GLY A 170 19.39 -3.55 -1.10
CA GLY A 170 18.40 -4.26 -1.90
C GLY A 170 17.79 -5.45 -1.16
N ASP A 171 18.62 -6.25 -0.49
CA ASP A 171 18.19 -7.41 0.30
C ASP A 171 17.30 -7.01 1.49
N GLU A 172 17.52 -5.84 2.09
CA GLU A 172 16.71 -5.32 3.21
C GLU A 172 15.36 -4.75 2.75
N VAL A 173 15.33 -4.04 1.60
CA VAL A 173 14.10 -3.38 1.11
C VAL A 173 13.23 -4.28 0.23
N SER A 174 13.80 -5.28 -0.45
CA SER A 174 13.05 -6.18 -1.34
C SER A 174 11.90 -6.92 -0.64
N PRO A 175 12.08 -7.47 0.59
CA PRO A 175 10.98 -8.08 1.34
C PRO A 175 9.84 -7.08 1.63
N LEU A 176 10.17 -5.81 1.87
CA LEU A 176 9.18 -4.75 2.11
C LEU A 176 8.39 -4.46 0.84
N PHE A 177 9.05 -4.39 -0.32
CA PHE A 177 8.37 -4.22 -1.61
C PHE A 177 7.40 -5.37 -1.90
N SER A 178 7.82 -6.61 -1.73
CA SER A 178 6.96 -7.78 -1.91
C SER A 178 5.77 -7.75 -0.94
N ARG A 179 6.02 -7.44 0.34
CA ARG A 179 4.96 -7.33 1.34
C ARG A 179 3.95 -6.24 0.99
N TYR A 180 4.39 -5.07 0.53
CA TYR A 180 3.49 -4.00 0.10
C TYR A 180 2.54 -4.44 -1.01
N ILE A 181 3.06 -5.13 -2.03
CA ILE A 181 2.23 -5.63 -3.14
C ILE A 181 1.22 -6.65 -2.64
N ILE A 182 1.65 -7.59 -1.80
CA ILE A 182 0.76 -8.60 -1.20
C ILE A 182 -0.36 -7.93 -0.39
N GLU A 183 -0.06 -6.91 0.41
CA GLU A 183 -1.06 -6.16 1.18
C GLU A 183 -2.09 -5.47 0.27
N LYS A 184 -1.68 -4.92 -0.88
CA LYS A 184 -2.62 -4.33 -1.86
C LYS A 184 -3.48 -5.39 -2.56
N GLU A 185 -2.88 -6.50 -2.96
CA GLU A 185 -3.60 -7.62 -3.58
C GLU A 185 -4.62 -8.25 -2.62
N GLN A 186 -4.28 -8.37 -1.34
CA GLN A 186 -5.21 -8.85 -0.31
C GLN A 186 -6.47 -7.99 -0.24
N VAL A 187 -6.34 -6.66 -0.29
CA VAL A 187 -7.50 -5.75 -0.33
C VAL A 187 -8.33 -5.95 -1.60
N LEU A 188 -7.68 -6.11 -2.76
CA LEU A 188 -8.36 -6.27 -4.05
C LEU A 188 -9.16 -7.59 -4.11
N PHE A 189 -8.56 -8.68 -3.64
CA PHE A 189 -9.11 -10.03 -3.75
C PHE A 189 -9.87 -10.52 -2.51
N ASP A 190 -10.00 -9.70 -1.46
CA ASP A 190 -10.85 -10.03 -0.30
C ASP A 190 -12.30 -10.20 -0.75
N HIS A 191 -12.88 -11.38 -0.49
CA HIS A 191 -14.24 -11.74 -0.84
C HIS A 191 -15.18 -11.74 0.36
N LEU A 192 -14.66 -11.61 1.59
CA LEU A 192 -15.43 -11.67 2.82
C LEU A 192 -15.91 -10.28 3.23
N ASN A 193 -15.09 -9.23 3.06
CA ASN A 193 -15.44 -7.89 3.47
C ASN A 193 -15.80 -6.97 2.30
N LEU A 194 -17.10 -6.77 2.07
CA LEU A 194 -17.62 -5.86 1.03
C LEU A 194 -17.42 -4.37 1.36
N ASN A 195 -17.12 -4.02 2.61
CA ASN A 195 -16.89 -2.64 3.02
C ASN A 195 -15.45 -2.17 2.74
N SER A 196 -14.56 -3.10 2.38
CA SER A 196 -13.15 -2.83 2.06
C SER A 196 -12.99 -2.44 0.58
N SER A 197 -13.46 -1.25 0.21
CA SER A 197 -13.22 -0.72 -1.14
C SER A 197 -11.81 -0.16 -1.26
N PHE A 198 -11.09 -0.58 -2.30
CA PHE A 198 -9.68 -0.21 -2.54
C PHE A 198 -9.41 1.31 -2.55
N PHE A 199 -10.36 2.12 -3.05
CA PHE A 199 -10.24 3.58 -3.15
C PHE A 199 -10.74 4.35 -1.92
N MET A 200 -11.20 3.66 -0.87
CA MET A 200 -11.68 4.28 0.38
C MET A 200 -10.59 5.00 1.19
N PRO A 201 -9.40 4.41 1.40
CA PRO A 201 -8.41 5.01 2.30
C PRO A 201 -7.95 6.38 1.80
N SER A 202 -7.95 7.37 2.70
CA SER A 202 -7.42 8.70 2.37
C SER A 202 -5.91 8.63 2.13
N PRO A 203 -5.32 9.55 1.35
CA PRO A 203 -3.89 9.51 1.09
C PRO A 203 -3.01 9.54 2.36
N LYS A 204 -3.49 10.19 3.43
CA LYS A 204 -2.80 10.21 4.72
C LYS A 204 -2.80 8.85 5.41
N VAL A 205 -3.91 8.13 5.38
CA VAL A 205 -4.00 6.78 5.97
C VAL A 205 -3.12 5.80 5.18
N ARG A 206 -3.10 5.91 3.85
CA ARG A 206 -2.31 4.98 3.01
C ARG A 206 -0.82 5.00 3.35
N ARG A 207 -0.23 6.19 3.45
CA ARG A 207 1.21 6.35 3.74
C ARG A 207 1.58 6.10 5.20
N GLN A 208 0.62 5.94 6.11
CA GLN A 208 0.85 5.50 7.49
C GLN A 208 1.03 3.96 7.61
N GLY A 209 0.92 3.22 6.51
CA GLY A 209 1.17 1.77 6.51
C GLY A 209 2.59 1.41 6.96
N GLU A 210 2.71 0.27 7.63
CA GLU A 210 3.97 -0.21 8.24
C GLU A 210 5.13 -0.21 7.24
N VAL A 211 4.90 -0.71 6.02
CA VAL A 211 5.93 -0.78 4.99
C VAL A 211 6.43 0.61 4.58
N VAL A 212 5.52 1.56 4.33
CA VAL A 212 5.90 2.91 3.89
C VAL A 212 6.68 3.63 4.99
N GLN A 213 6.21 3.53 6.23
CA GLN A 213 6.87 4.13 7.39
C GLN A 213 8.25 3.51 7.64
N LYS A 214 8.37 2.18 7.50
CA LYS A 214 9.66 1.49 7.65
C LYS A 214 10.64 1.89 6.54
N LEU A 215 10.20 2.01 5.29
CA LEU A 215 11.04 2.49 4.19
C LEU A 215 11.49 3.94 4.42
N ALA A 216 10.56 4.83 4.81
CA ALA A 216 10.89 6.22 5.14
C ALA A 216 11.92 6.30 6.28
N HIS A 217 11.74 5.49 7.33
CA HIS A 217 12.71 5.37 8.42
C HIS A 217 14.06 4.84 7.93
N MET A 218 14.10 3.79 7.09
CA MET A 218 15.36 3.25 6.56
C MET A 218 16.12 4.26 5.70
N ILE A 219 15.42 5.08 4.91
CA ILE A 219 16.03 6.11 4.07
C ILE A 219 16.54 7.29 4.93
N GLY A 220 15.74 7.75 5.89
CA GLY A 220 16.04 8.94 6.69
C GLY A 220 16.34 10.15 5.81
N HIS A 221 17.45 10.84 6.07
CA HIS A 221 17.91 12.02 5.33
C HIS A 221 18.80 11.71 4.11
N SER A 222 18.96 10.43 3.75
CA SER A 222 19.93 10.02 2.73
C SER A 222 19.34 10.06 1.32
N VAL A 223 19.63 11.12 0.57
CA VAL A 223 19.25 11.26 -0.85
C VAL A 223 19.71 10.06 -1.69
N LYS A 224 20.93 9.56 -1.47
CA LYS A 224 21.47 8.39 -2.19
C LYS A 224 20.60 7.13 -1.99
N LEU A 225 20.12 6.89 -0.76
CA LEU A 225 19.27 5.72 -0.48
C LEU A 225 17.87 5.91 -1.05
N TYR A 226 17.34 7.13 -1.03
CA TYR A 226 16.09 7.48 -1.69
C TYR A 226 16.16 7.19 -3.20
N ASP A 227 17.20 7.68 -3.87
CA ASP A 227 17.42 7.45 -5.30
C ASP A 227 17.53 5.95 -5.64
N MET A 228 18.20 5.17 -4.79
CA MET A 228 18.29 3.72 -4.94
C MET A 228 16.91 3.05 -4.84
N VAL A 229 16.07 3.45 -3.87
CA VAL A 229 14.68 2.97 -3.78
C VAL A 229 13.91 3.33 -5.05
N LEU A 230 14.00 4.57 -5.52
CA LEU A 230 13.34 4.97 -6.78
C LEU A 230 13.81 4.14 -7.98
N GLN A 231 15.10 3.83 -8.07
CA GLN A 231 15.65 2.96 -9.11
C GLN A 231 15.10 1.53 -9.01
N PHE A 232 15.00 0.97 -7.80
CA PHE A 232 14.38 -0.33 -7.58
C PHE A 232 12.91 -0.34 -7.99
N LEU A 233 12.14 0.68 -7.60
CA LEU A 233 10.72 0.80 -7.98
C LEU A 233 10.54 0.89 -9.50
N ARG A 234 11.37 1.66 -10.21
CA ARG A 234 11.36 1.71 -11.69
C ARG A 234 11.65 0.34 -12.30
N THR A 235 12.68 -0.35 -11.79
CA THR A 235 13.08 -1.68 -12.28
C THR A 235 11.99 -2.72 -12.05
N LEU A 236 11.36 -2.72 -10.87
CA LEU A 236 10.27 -3.63 -10.54
C LEU A 236 9.03 -3.32 -11.36
N PHE A 237 8.66 -2.04 -11.53
CA PHE A 237 7.55 -1.64 -12.38
C PHE A 237 7.74 -2.09 -13.83
N LEU A 238 8.95 -1.94 -14.39
CA LEU A 238 9.24 -2.41 -15.74
C LEU A 238 9.10 -3.93 -15.86
N ARG A 239 9.68 -4.69 -14.93
CA ARG A 239 9.72 -6.15 -14.97
C ARG A 239 8.37 -6.80 -14.74
N THR A 240 7.58 -6.29 -13.80
CA THR A 240 6.32 -6.93 -13.38
C THR A 240 5.08 -6.29 -13.97
N LYS A 241 5.19 -5.05 -14.49
CA LYS A 241 4.04 -4.21 -14.90
C LYS A 241 3.07 -3.91 -13.76
N ASN A 242 3.46 -4.11 -12.50
CA ASN A 242 2.59 -3.86 -11.35
C ASN A 242 2.57 -2.37 -11.00
N VAL A 243 1.44 -1.72 -11.24
CA VAL A 243 1.20 -0.29 -11.01
C VAL A 243 1.29 0.12 -9.54
N HIS A 244 1.20 -0.81 -8.59
CA HIS A 244 1.31 -0.48 -7.17
C HIS A 244 2.72 -0.03 -6.75
N TYR A 245 3.76 -0.31 -7.55
CA TYR A 245 5.07 0.32 -7.35
C TYR A 245 5.05 1.82 -7.63
N CYS A 246 4.16 2.28 -8.53
CA CYS A 246 3.91 3.70 -8.74
C CYS A 246 3.18 4.33 -7.55
N THR A 247 2.22 3.61 -6.96
CA THR A 247 1.58 4.00 -5.70
C THR A 247 2.60 4.15 -4.58
N LEU A 248 3.49 3.16 -4.41
CA LEU A 248 4.53 3.19 -3.38
C LEU A 248 5.50 4.37 -3.56
N ARG A 249 5.87 4.69 -4.81
CA ARG A 249 6.68 5.89 -5.12
C ARG A 249 6.02 7.16 -4.58
N ALA A 250 4.74 7.38 -4.92
CA ALA A 250 4.02 8.57 -4.51
C ALA A 250 3.81 8.62 -2.99
N GLU A 251 3.41 7.51 -2.37
CA GLU A 251 3.21 7.41 -0.93
C GLU A 251 4.50 7.63 -0.14
N LEU A 252 5.64 7.10 -0.60
CA LEU A 252 6.94 7.28 0.04
C LEU A 252 7.41 8.74 0.01
N LEU A 253 7.30 9.40 -1.15
CA LEU A 253 7.63 10.82 -1.26
C LEU A 253 6.78 11.67 -0.31
N MET A 254 5.48 11.33 -0.20
CA MET A 254 4.58 12.06 0.69
C MET A 254 4.75 11.70 2.17
N ALA A 255 5.22 10.50 2.49
CA ALA A 255 5.64 10.16 3.84
C ALA A 255 6.87 10.96 4.27
N LEU A 256 7.87 11.11 3.39
CA LEU A 256 9.06 11.92 3.66
C LEU A 256 8.75 13.41 3.78
N HIS A 257 7.77 13.90 3.02
CA HIS A 257 7.21 15.25 3.21
C HIS A 257 6.55 15.42 4.58
N ASP A 258 5.73 14.46 5.01
CA ASP A 258 5.07 14.52 6.33
C ASP A 258 6.08 14.44 7.49
N LEU A 259 7.25 13.83 7.27
CA LEU A 259 8.40 13.81 8.19
C LEU A 259 9.31 15.04 8.06
N GLU A 260 8.98 16.00 7.18
CA GLU A 260 9.72 17.23 6.93
C GLU A 260 11.20 17.03 6.52
N VAL A 261 11.49 15.96 5.78
CA VAL A 261 12.86 15.64 5.33
C VAL A 261 13.27 16.54 4.15
N GLN A 262 13.67 17.78 4.46
CA GLN A 262 14.03 18.83 3.49
C GLN A 262 15.12 18.40 2.50
N ASP A 263 16.08 17.58 2.94
CA ASP A 263 17.18 17.09 2.11
C ASP A 263 16.69 16.33 0.87
N ILE A 264 15.53 15.66 0.97
CA ILE A 264 14.93 14.89 -0.13
C ILE A 264 13.87 15.71 -0.86
N ILE A 265 12.95 16.33 -0.14
CA ILE A 265 11.81 17.00 -0.78
C ILE A 265 12.18 18.30 -1.54
N SER A 266 13.35 18.89 -1.22
CA SER A 266 13.86 20.06 -1.95
C SER A 266 14.54 19.70 -3.27
N VAL A 267 15.04 18.47 -3.39
CA VAL A 267 15.77 17.98 -4.58
C VAL A 267 14.90 17.13 -5.50
N ASP A 268 13.86 16.46 -4.98
CA ASP A 268 12.94 15.67 -5.79
C ASP A 268 12.10 16.58 -6.72
N PRO A 269 12.23 16.44 -8.06
CA PRO A 269 11.55 17.32 -9.01
C PRO A 269 10.03 17.07 -9.10
N CYS A 270 9.56 15.91 -8.65
CA CYS A 270 8.16 15.51 -8.66
C CYS A 270 7.41 15.92 -7.38
N HIS A 271 8.11 16.38 -6.34
CA HIS A 271 7.53 16.70 -5.04
C HIS A 271 6.33 17.67 -5.13
N LYS A 272 6.52 18.86 -5.69
CA LYS A 272 5.45 19.88 -5.76
C LYS A 272 4.23 19.41 -6.56
N PHE A 273 4.48 18.71 -7.66
CA PHE A 273 3.42 18.13 -8.48
C PHE A 273 2.65 17.05 -7.72
N THR A 274 3.36 16.12 -7.09
CA THR A 274 2.77 15.02 -6.31
C THR A 274 1.96 15.55 -5.14
N TRP A 275 2.45 16.59 -4.46
CA TRP A 275 1.74 17.25 -3.35
C TRP A 275 0.45 17.93 -3.81
N CYS A 276 0.49 18.65 -4.93
CA CYS A 276 -0.70 19.29 -5.51
C CYS A 276 -1.73 18.24 -5.97
N LEU A 277 -1.28 17.16 -6.61
CA LEU A 277 -2.14 16.04 -7.01
C LEU A 277 -2.74 15.32 -5.80
N ASP A 278 -1.97 15.06 -4.74
CA ASP A 278 -2.42 14.45 -3.48
C ASP A 278 -3.55 15.26 -2.85
N ALA A 279 -3.44 16.59 -2.86
CA ALA A 279 -4.49 17.48 -2.40
C ALA A 279 -5.79 17.36 -3.23
N CYS A 280 -5.66 17.27 -4.55
CA CYS A 280 -6.80 17.06 -5.44
C CYS A 280 -7.48 15.70 -5.21
N ILE A 281 -6.69 14.63 -5.03
CA ILE A 281 -7.20 13.28 -4.72
C ILE A 281 -7.94 13.29 -3.38
N ARG A 282 -7.35 13.90 -2.34
CA ARG A 282 -7.95 14.00 -1.01
C ARG A 282 -9.29 14.72 -1.02
N GLU A 283 -9.38 15.83 -1.75
CA GLU A 283 -10.58 16.66 -1.82
C GLU A 283 -11.57 16.21 -2.91
N LYS A 284 -11.17 15.25 -3.74
CA LYS A 284 -11.95 14.71 -4.87
C LYS A 284 -12.46 15.79 -5.81
N ASN A 285 -11.71 16.88 -5.92
CA ASN A 285 -12.02 18.04 -6.74
C ASN A 285 -10.73 18.70 -7.27
N VAL A 286 -10.83 19.34 -8.42
CA VAL A 286 -9.79 20.16 -9.03
C VAL A 286 -10.41 21.47 -9.49
N ASP A 287 -10.00 22.56 -8.85
CA ASP A 287 -10.41 23.90 -9.28
C ASP A 287 -9.48 24.42 -10.39
N VAL A 288 -9.86 25.57 -10.96
CA VAL A 288 -9.09 26.21 -12.02
C VAL A 288 -7.68 26.61 -11.55
N LYS A 289 -7.51 26.96 -10.27
CA LYS A 289 -6.21 27.37 -9.73
C LYS A 289 -5.25 26.18 -9.68
N ARG A 290 -5.64 25.08 -9.04
CA ARG A 290 -4.86 23.85 -8.96
C ARG A 290 -4.61 23.23 -10.33
N SER A 291 -5.61 23.29 -11.22
CA SER A 291 -5.42 22.90 -12.62
C SER A 291 -4.28 23.68 -13.29
N ARG A 292 -4.23 25.01 -13.14
CA ARG A 292 -3.12 25.82 -13.67
C ARG A 292 -1.78 25.50 -12.99
N GLU A 293 -1.76 25.21 -11.70
CA GLU A 293 -0.53 24.80 -10.99
C GLU A 293 0.01 23.47 -11.54
N LEU A 294 -0.86 22.44 -11.64
CA LEU A 294 -0.51 21.15 -12.23
C LEU A 294 -0.02 21.27 -13.66
N GLN A 295 -0.70 22.07 -14.47
CA GLN A 295 -0.28 22.38 -15.84
C GLN A 295 1.08 23.09 -15.86
N GLY A 296 1.28 24.09 -15.00
CA GLY A 296 2.52 24.84 -14.88
C GLY A 296 3.71 23.93 -14.55
N PHE A 297 3.53 22.92 -13.70
CA PHE A 297 4.58 21.95 -13.42
C PHE A 297 4.96 21.12 -14.64
N LEU A 298 3.99 20.60 -15.40
CA LEU A 298 4.24 19.85 -16.62
C LEU A 298 4.92 20.71 -17.71
N ASP A 299 4.44 21.94 -17.89
CA ASP A 299 4.95 22.86 -18.91
C ASP A 299 6.32 23.48 -18.53
N SER A 300 6.70 23.44 -17.24
CA SER A 300 7.98 23.98 -16.74
C SER A 300 9.19 23.08 -17.01
N ILE A 301 8.97 21.85 -17.50
CA ILE A 301 10.04 20.88 -17.71
C ILE A 301 10.92 21.33 -18.87
N LYS A 302 12.19 21.62 -18.57
CA LYS A 302 13.15 22.14 -19.54
C LYS A 302 13.70 21.01 -20.42
N ARG A 303 14.08 21.36 -21.65
CA ARG A 303 14.86 20.47 -22.54
C ARG A 303 16.11 20.00 -21.80
N GLY A 304 16.36 18.68 -21.83
CA GLY A 304 17.46 18.04 -21.11
C GLY A 304 17.11 17.57 -19.69
N GLN A 305 15.94 17.93 -19.13
CA GLN A 305 15.41 17.39 -17.87
C GLN A 305 14.19 16.48 -18.11
N GLU A 306 14.08 15.95 -19.32
CA GLU A 306 12.91 15.20 -19.78
C GLU A 306 12.70 13.92 -18.96
N GLN A 307 13.75 13.33 -18.37
CA GLN A 307 13.67 12.18 -17.46
C GLN A 307 12.66 12.38 -16.30
N VAL A 308 12.43 13.62 -15.88
CA VAL A 308 11.42 13.97 -14.86
C VAL A 308 10.00 13.57 -15.33
N LEU A 309 9.71 13.62 -16.64
CA LEU A 309 8.43 13.14 -17.19
C LEU A 309 8.20 11.67 -16.90
N GLY A 310 9.25 10.84 -16.91
CA GLY A 310 9.14 9.42 -16.56
C GLY A 310 8.62 9.25 -15.14
N ASP A 311 9.18 10.02 -14.19
CA ASP A 311 8.78 9.96 -12.79
C ASP A 311 7.40 10.55 -12.53
N LEU A 312 7.04 11.66 -13.19
CA LEU A 312 5.69 12.22 -13.14
C LEU A 312 4.66 11.27 -13.74
N SER A 313 5.02 10.58 -14.84
CA SER A 313 4.16 9.58 -15.46
C SER A 313 3.93 8.39 -14.52
N MET A 314 4.94 7.94 -13.76
CA MET A 314 4.71 6.94 -12.69
C MET A 314 3.70 7.44 -11.67
N THR A 315 3.88 8.66 -11.14
CA THR A 315 2.91 9.24 -10.19
C THR A 315 1.49 9.29 -10.75
N LEU A 316 1.33 9.57 -12.05
CA LEU A 316 0.03 9.58 -12.72
C LEU A 316 -0.51 8.18 -13.09
N CYS A 317 0.37 7.18 -13.17
CA CYS A 317 0.01 5.77 -13.37
C CYS A 317 -0.50 5.10 -12.08
N ASP A 318 -0.32 5.74 -10.92
CA ASP A 318 -0.93 5.31 -9.65
C ASP A 318 -2.45 5.12 -9.82
N PRO A 319 -3.03 3.95 -9.49
CA PRO A 319 -4.47 3.71 -9.57
C PRO A 319 -5.32 4.80 -8.91
N TYR A 320 -4.87 5.40 -7.81
CA TYR A 320 -5.62 6.46 -7.14
C TYR A 320 -5.64 7.76 -7.95
N ALA A 321 -4.55 8.09 -8.64
CA ALA A 321 -4.48 9.21 -9.58
C ALA A 321 -5.37 8.95 -10.79
N VAL A 322 -5.29 7.77 -11.41
CA VAL A 322 -6.14 7.38 -12.54
C VAL A 322 -7.63 7.47 -12.16
N ASN A 323 -7.99 6.93 -11.00
CA ASN A 323 -9.36 6.99 -10.47
C ASN A 323 -9.84 8.43 -10.27
N PHE A 324 -9.00 9.28 -9.69
CA PHE A 324 -9.32 10.69 -9.52
C PHE A 324 -9.51 11.42 -10.85
N LEU A 325 -8.57 11.25 -11.79
CA LEU A 325 -8.61 11.92 -13.10
C LEU A 325 -9.84 11.50 -13.91
N ALA A 326 -10.10 10.19 -14.01
CA ALA A 326 -11.23 9.66 -14.77
C ALA A 326 -12.57 10.03 -14.13
N SER A 327 -12.70 9.92 -12.81
CA SER A 327 -13.93 10.32 -12.09
C SER A 327 -14.19 11.81 -12.20
N SER A 328 -13.14 12.64 -12.15
CA SER A 328 -13.26 14.09 -12.30
C SER A 328 -13.62 14.49 -13.73
N ALA A 329 -13.09 13.79 -14.73
CA ALA A 329 -13.50 13.97 -16.13
C ALA A 329 -14.98 13.63 -16.34
N MET A 330 -15.50 12.55 -15.73
CA MET A 330 -16.93 12.21 -15.77
C MET A 330 -17.80 13.29 -15.10
N LYS A 331 -17.40 13.80 -13.93
CA LYS A 331 -18.09 14.91 -13.25
C LYS A 331 -18.17 16.15 -14.13
N ILE A 332 -17.05 16.53 -14.74
CA ILE A 332 -17.00 17.71 -15.62
C ILE A 332 -17.86 17.47 -16.85
N ALA A 333 -17.79 16.31 -17.50
CA ALA A 333 -18.64 15.98 -18.65
C ALA A 333 -20.13 16.14 -18.31
N LEU A 334 -20.57 15.64 -17.15
CA LEU A 334 -21.95 15.80 -16.68
C LEU A 334 -22.31 17.28 -16.44
N HIS A 335 -21.40 18.06 -15.86
CA HIS A 335 -21.61 19.50 -15.68
C HIS A 335 -21.72 20.24 -17.03
N LEU A 336 -20.90 19.86 -18.02
CA LEU A 336 -20.93 20.45 -19.36
C LEU A 336 -22.22 20.13 -20.10
N ILE A 337 -22.76 18.91 -19.94
CA ILE A 337 -24.09 18.53 -20.46
C ILE A 337 -25.17 19.47 -19.91
N ASN A 338 -25.19 19.64 -18.58
CA ASN A 338 -26.19 20.50 -17.91
C ASN A 338 -26.01 21.99 -18.23
N GLY A 339 -24.78 22.41 -18.53
CA GLY A 339 -24.44 23.78 -18.93
C GLY A 339 -24.40 24.01 -20.45
N GLU A 340 -24.86 23.05 -21.26
CA GLU A 340 -24.89 23.11 -22.73
C GLU A 340 -23.57 23.58 -23.38
N SER A 341 -22.44 23.12 -22.84
CA SER A 341 -21.10 23.55 -23.25
C SER A 341 -20.27 22.40 -23.82
N LEU A 342 -19.33 22.73 -24.71
CA LEU A 342 -18.54 21.72 -25.41
C LEU A 342 -17.31 21.29 -24.57
N PRO A 343 -16.93 20.00 -24.61
CA PRO A 343 -15.73 19.47 -23.92
C PRO A 343 -14.45 20.23 -24.19
N ARG A 344 -14.25 20.65 -25.45
CA ARG A 344 -13.03 21.33 -25.90
C ARG A 344 -12.84 22.70 -25.29
N ASP A 345 -13.93 23.34 -24.84
CA ASP A 345 -13.89 24.70 -24.28
C ASP A 345 -13.51 24.67 -22.78
N ASN A 346 -13.56 23.49 -22.14
CA ASN A 346 -13.17 23.32 -20.75
C ASN A 346 -11.69 22.93 -20.63
N ALA A 347 -10.84 23.93 -20.34
CA ALA A 347 -9.40 23.73 -20.20
C ALA A 347 -9.01 22.73 -19.10
N VAL A 348 -9.78 22.66 -18.01
CA VAL A 348 -9.54 21.71 -16.91
C VAL A 348 -9.72 20.27 -17.40
N LEU A 349 -10.82 19.99 -18.12
CA LEU A 349 -11.07 18.67 -18.71
C LEU A 349 -9.92 18.26 -19.64
N VAL A 350 -9.51 19.14 -20.55
CA VAL A 350 -8.40 18.86 -21.48
C VAL A 350 -7.10 18.54 -20.73
N LEU A 351 -6.79 19.26 -19.65
CA LEU A 351 -5.64 18.97 -18.81
C LEU A 351 -5.74 17.60 -18.14
N LEU A 352 -6.89 17.24 -17.58
CA LEU A 352 -7.07 15.93 -16.93
C LEU A 352 -6.86 14.79 -17.93
N LEU A 353 -7.33 14.95 -19.17
CA LEU A 353 -7.14 13.95 -20.23
C LEU A 353 -5.68 13.86 -20.68
N ARG A 354 -4.97 15.00 -20.75
CA ARG A 354 -3.52 15.06 -21.01
C ARG A 354 -2.73 14.33 -19.92
N MET A 355 -3.03 14.61 -18.64
CA MET A 355 -2.42 13.94 -17.49
C MET A 355 -2.73 12.43 -17.48
N LEU A 356 -3.96 12.04 -17.80
CA LEU A 356 -4.34 10.64 -17.91
C LEU A 356 -3.56 9.94 -19.04
N ALA A 357 -3.43 10.57 -20.21
CA ALA A 357 -2.63 10.04 -21.31
C ALA A 357 -1.16 9.84 -20.92
N LEU A 358 -0.58 10.80 -20.18
CA LEU A 358 0.78 10.72 -19.65
C LEU A 358 0.95 9.53 -18.69
N GLY A 359 0.04 9.36 -17.72
CA GLY A 359 0.08 8.25 -16.77
C GLY A 359 -0.08 6.88 -17.44
N LEU A 360 -0.99 6.74 -18.42
CA LEU A 360 -1.20 5.50 -19.16
C LEU A 360 -0.01 5.09 -20.04
N SER A 361 0.88 6.04 -20.36
CA SER A 361 2.09 5.83 -21.16
C SER A 361 3.34 5.60 -20.30
N ALA A 362 3.22 5.59 -18.98
CA ALA A 362 4.35 5.54 -18.05
C ALA A 362 5.26 4.33 -18.28
N TRP A 363 4.69 3.14 -18.40
CA TRP A 363 5.49 1.92 -18.62
C TRP A 363 6.30 2.02 -19.93
N GLN A 364 5.67 2.42 -21.04
CA GLN A 364 6.32 2.54 -22.34
C GLN A 364 7.38 3.66 -22.36
N MET A 365 7.13 4.76 -21.65
CA MET A 365 8.07 5.87 -21.54
C MET A 365 9.34 5.45 -20.80
N ILE A 366 9.20 4.69 -19.71
CA ILE A 366 10.33 4.22 -18.92
C ILE A 366 11.06 3.08 -19.64
N ASP A 367 10.35 2.20 -20.34
CA ASP A 367 10.95 1.10 -21.11
C ASP A 367 11.77 1.63 -22.30
N SER A 368 11.18 2.53 -23.08
CA SER A 368 11.82 3.10 -24.27
C SER A 368 12.88 4.15 -23.95
N GLN A 369 12.89 4.69 -22.73
CA GLN A 369 13.69 5.86 -22.33
C GLN A 369 13.45 7.10 -23.23
N ASP A 370 12.34 7.14 -23.98
CA ASP A 370 11.91 8.30 -24.75
C ASP A 370 10.93 9.15 -23.93
N PHE A 371 11.48 10.10 -23.19
CA PHE A 371 10.73 10.94 -22.27
C PHE A 371 10.04 12.11 -22.98
N LYS A 372 9.10 11.78 -23.85
CA LYS A 372 8.24 12.76 -24.53
C LYS A 372 6.82 12.63 -24.06
N GLU A 373 6.18 13.78 -23.88
CA GLU A 373 4.77 13.78 -23.55
C GLU A 373 3.92 13.21 -24.71
N PRO A 374 3.06 12.23 -24.45
CA PRO A 374 2.17 11.68 -25.47
C PRO A 374 1.17 12.76 -25.90
N LYS A 375 1.03 12.95 -27.22
CA LYS A 375 0.03 13.86 -27.76
C LYS A 375 -1.36 13.29 -27.53
N LEU A 376 -2.22 14.03 -26.82
CA LEU A 376 -3.64 13.71 -26.72
C LEU A 376 -4.25 13.84 -28.13
N ASP A 377 -4.79 12.74 -28.65
CA ASP A 377 -5.49 12.76 -29.93
C ASP A 377 -6.71 13.69 -29.82
N SER A 378 -6.71 14.73 -30.66
CA SER A 378 -7.81 15.69 -30.78
C SER A 378 -9.17 15.02 -30.97
N GLN A 379 -9.22 13.86 -31.64
CA GLN A 379 -10.46 13.13 -31.88
C GLN A 379 -11.08 12.56 -30.60
N VAL A 380 -10.28 12.33 -29.55
CA VAL A 380 -10.81 11.96 -28.23
C VAL A 380 -11.68 13.10 -27.68
N VAL A 381 -11.24 14.35 -27.85
CA VAL A 381 -11.96 15.53 -27.35
C VAL A 381 -13.09 15.95 -28.29
N THR A 382 -12.91 15.84 -29.61
CA THR A 382 -13.86 16.37 -30.60
C THR A 382 -14.88 15.37 -31.12
N LYS A 383 -14.64 14.06 -30.97
CA LYS A 383 -15.54 13.00 -31.47
C LYS A 383 -15.98 12.05 -30.36
N PHE A 384 -15.03 11.47 -29.62
CA PHE A 384 -15.35 10.51 -28.57
C PHE A 384 -16.12 11.15 -27.41
N LEU A 385 -15.62 12.25 -26.82
CA LEU A 385 -16.30 12.90 -25.69
C LEU A 385 -17.71 13.38 -26.03
N PRO A 386 -17.97 14.05 -27.18
CA PRO A 386 -19.33 14.38 -27.58
C PRO A 386 -20.22 13.15 -27.76
N ALA A 387 -19.71 12.06 -28.33
CA ALA A 387 -20.46 10.81 -28.46
C ALA A 387 -20.76 10.18 -27.10
N LEU A 388 -19.81 10.22 -26.17
CA LEU A 388 -19.98 9.75 -24.79
C LEU A 388 -21.00 10.62 -24.04
N MET A 389 -20.95 11.95 -24.21
CA MET A 389 -21.93 12.86 -23.61
C MET A 389 -23.32 12.67 -24.19
N SER A 390 -23.44 12.41 -25.49
CA SER A 390 -24.72 12.04 -26.11
C SER A 390 -25.28 10.77 -25.48
N LEU A 391 -24.43 9.75 -25.29
CA LEU A 391 -24.78 8.53 -24.58
C LEU A 391 -25.19 8.78 -23.12
N MET A 392 -24.50 9.69 -22.42
CA MET A 392 -24.86 10.12 -21.06
C MET A 392 -26.23 10.78 -21.00
N VAL A 393 -26.59 11.60 -22.01
CA VAL A 393 -27.91 12.23 -22.12
C VAL A 393 -28.99 11.19 -22.39
N ASP A 394 -28.75 10.26 -23.32
CA ASP A 394 -29.69 9.17 -23.62
C ASP A 394 -30.03 8.36 -22.36
N ASP A 395 -29.01 8.05 -21.57
CA ASP A 395 -29.14 7.27 -20.35
C ASP A 395 -29.87 8.07 -19.24
N GLN A 396 -29.63 9.38 -19.14
CA GLN A 396 -30.38 10.25 -18.22
C GLN A 396 -31.86 10.38 -18.60
N ILE A 397 -32.16 10.55 -19.89
CA ILE A 397 -33.54 10.61 -20.40
C ILE A 397 -34.24 9.27 -20.12
N ARG A 398 -33.57 8.14 -20.35
CA ARG A 398 -34.13 6.81 -20.03
C ARG A 398 -34.43 6.67 -18.54
N GLN A 399 -33.50 7.06 -17.67
CA GLN A 399 -33.71 7.01 -16.22
C GLN A 399 -34.87 7.90 -15.77
N LEU A 400 -35.03 9.08 -16.37
CA LEU A 400 -36.16 9.98 -16.10
C LEU A 400 -37.48 9.35 -16.56
N ASN A 401 -37.54 8.83 -17.80
CA ASN A 401 -38.73 8.18 -18.36
C ASN A 401 -39.20 6.96 -17.55
N CYS A 402 -38.26 6.21 -16.97
CA CYS A 402 -38.58 5.10 -16.06
C CYS A 402 -39.24 5.55 -14.75
N ARG A 403 -39.11 6.82 -14.35
CA ARG A 403 -39.69 7.37 -13.12
C ARG A 403 -41.02 8.10 -13.36
N LEU A 404 -41.34 8.43 -14.61
CA LEU A 404 -42.58 9.13 -14.95
C LEU A 404 -43.80 8.18 -14.89
N PRO A 405 -44.98 8.67 -14.46
CA PRO A 405 -46.25 7.97 -14.64
C PRO A 405 -46.50 7.62 -16.12
N PRO A 406 -47.27 6.57 -16.43
CA PRO A 406 -47.55 6.14 -17.81
C PRO A 406 -48.07 7.27 -18.70
N ASP A 407 -49.02 8.05 -18.18
CA ASP A 407 -49.68 9.15 -18.92
C ASP A 407 -48.70 10.32 -19.23
N GLU A 408 -47.77 10.60 -18.31
CA GLU A 408 -46.75 11.64 -18.48
C GLU A 408 -45.60 11.17 -19.38
N ARG A 409 -45.29 9.87 -19.35
CA ARG A 409 -44.28 9.26 -20.21
C ARG A 409 -44.70 9.29 -21.68
N GLU A 410 -45.96 9.00 -21.99
CA GLU A 410 -46.50 9.10 -23.36
C GLU A 410 -46.49 10.54 -23.88
N SER A 411 -46.52 11.53 -22.97
CA SER A 411 -46.48 12.95 -23.28
C SER A 411 -45.05 13.55 -23.29
N ALA A 412 -44.01 12.75 -23.03
CA ALA A 412 -42.63 13.23 -22.93
C ALA A 412 -42.07 13.65 -24.30
N ILE A 413 -41.28 14.74 -24.31
CA ILE A 413 -40.68 15.30 -25.53
C ILE A 413 -39.73 14.31 -26.22
N ALA A 414 -39.06 13.44 -25.46
CA ALA A 414 -38.17 12.40 -25.98
C ALA A 414 -38.34 11.08 -25.20
N ILE A 415 -38.71 10.02 -25.91
CA ILE A 415 -38.89 8.68 -25.35
C ILE A 415 -37.75 7.79 -25.86
N ILE A 416 -36.75 7.56 -24.99
CA ILE A 416 -35.63 6.66 -25.27
C ILE A 416 -35.87 5.34 -24.53
N GLU A 417 -36.40 4.35 -25.25
CA GLU A 417 -36.66 3.01 -24.73
C GLU A 417 -35.68 1.95 -25.23
N HIS A 418 -35.06 2.21 -26.37
CA HIS A 418 -34.21 1.27 -27.08
C HIS A 418 -32.84 1.07 -26.42
N SER A 419 -32.46 -0.20 -26.31
CA SER A 419 -31.14 -0.69 -25.86
C SER A 419 -30.17 -0.79 -27.04
N GLY A 420 -30.15 0.19 -27.95
CA GLY A 420 -29.27 0.16 -29.12
C GLY A 420 -27.79 0.08 -28.72
N PRO A 421 -26.87 -0.38 -29.59
CA PRO A 421 -25.45 -0.38 -29.29
C PRO A 421 -24.96 1.04 -28.95
N PRO A 422 -23.88 1.20 -28.15
CA PRO A 422 -23.29 2.52 -27.93
C PRO A 422 -22.88 3.13 -29.27
N PRO A 423 -22.81 4.47 -29.39
CA PRO A 423 -22.40 5.12 -30.63
C PRO A 423 -21.10 4.51 -31.18
N ASP A 424 -21.02 4.26 -32.48
CA ASP A 424 -19.85 3.61 -33.12
C ASP A 424 -18.53 4.30 -32.75
N ALA A 425 -18.56 5.64 -32.63
CA ALA A 425 -17.43 6.42 -32.16
C ALA A 425 -16.96 6.01 -30.76
N CYS A 426 -17.87 5.80 -29.80
CA CYS A 426 -17.53 5.33 -28.46
C CYS A 426 -16.83 3.97 -28.52
N GLN A 427 -17.37 3.02 -29.28
CA GLN A 427 -16.77 1.70 -29.41
C GLN A 427 -15.40 1.75 -30.10
N ALA A 428 -15.28 2.45 -31.23
CA ALA A 428 -14.04 2.52 -31.99
C ALA A 428 -12.91 3.20 -31.20
N TYR A 429 -13.17 4.36 -30.58
CA TYR A 429 -12.13 5.07 -29.84
C TYR A 429 -11.69 4.34 -28.57
N SER A 430 -12.58 3.60 -27.90
CA SER A 430 -12.20 2.79 -26.73
C SER A 430 -11.29 1.62 -27.07
N GLN A 431 -11.24 1.18 -28.32
CA GLN A 431 -10.26 0.20 -28.82
C GLN A 431 -8.93 0.85 -29.20
N LEU A 432 -8.95 2.08 -29.69
CA LEU A 432 -7.78 2.78 -30.24
C LEU A 432 -7.01 3.62 -29.20
N SER A 433 -7.70 4.16 -28.19
CA SER A 433 -7.13 5.11 -27.22
C SER A 433 -7.28 4.61 -25.79
N GLY A 434 -6.18 4.58 -25.05
CA GLY A 434 -6.19 4.23 -23.63
C GLY A 434 -6.99 5.21 -22.78
N VAL A 435 -6.99 6.51 -23.13
CA VAL A 435 -7.80 7.52 -22.44
C VAL A 435 -9.28 7.23 -22.63
N ALA A 436 -9.71 6.98 -23.88
CA ALA A 436 -11.11 6.66 -24.17
C ALA A 436 -11.55 5.36 -23.48
N ALA A 437 -10.69 4.32 -23.48
CA ALA A 437 -10.93 3.08 -22.76
C ALA A 437 -11.19 3.31 -21.26
N VAL A 438 -10.32 4.07 -20.59
CA VAL A 438 -10.49 4.40 -19.16
C VAL A 438 -11.75 5.22 -18.94
N LEU A 439 -12.06 6.21 -19.79
CA LEU A 439 -13.31 6.97 -19.64
C LEU A 439 -14.55 6.09 -19.82
N SER A 440 -14.55 5.14 -20.77
CA SER A 440 -15.64 4.16 -20.93
C SER A 440 -15.77 3.24 -19.71
N MET A 441 -14.66 2.78 -19.14
CA MET A 441 -14.66 2.01 -17.89
C MET A 441 -15.31 2.80 -16.75
N TYR A 442 -14.91 4.04 -16.54
CA TYR A 442 -15.47 4.89 -15.47
C TYR A 442 -16.89 5.33 -15.74
N TYR A 443 -17.28 5.44 -17.02
CA TYR A 443 -18.67 5.65 -17.39
C TYR A 443 -19.55 4.43 -17.04
N ALA A 444 -19.07 3.20 -17.28
CA ALA A 444 -19.76 1.99 -16.85
C ALA A 444 -19.97 1.96 -15.32
N LEU A 445 -18.96 2.34 -14.54
CA LEU A 445 -19.10 2.46 -13.08
C LEU A 445 -20.13 3.51 -12.69
N HIS A 446 -20.14 4.67 -13.36
CA HIS A 446 -21.11 5.74 -13.11
C HIS A 446 -22.56 5.28 -13.35
N ILE A 447 -22.83 4.63 -14.48
CA ILE A 447 -24.17 4.10 -14.80
C ILE A 447 -24.60 3.02 -13.81
N GLY A 448 -23.67 2.19 -13.35
CA GLY A 448 -23.90 1.16 -12.34
C GLY A 448 -24.24 1.69 -10.94
N GLY A 449 -24.32 3.02 -10.77
CA GLY A 449 -24.70 3.66 -9.51
C GLY A 449 -23.51 4.07 -8.64
N LEU A 450 -22.27 4.07 -9.17
CA LEU A 450 -21.15 4.75 -8.51
C LEU A 450 -21.33 6.26 -8.70
N GLY A 451 -21.84 6.95 -7.67
CA GLY A 451 -22.03 8.39 -7.73
C GLY A 451 -20.72 9.13 -8.06
N ALA A 452 -20.84 10.22 -8.81
CA ALA A 452 -19.70 11.02 -9.22
C ALA A 452 -19.01 11.62 -7.98
N GLY A 453 -17.99 10.94 -7.45
CA GLY A 453 -17.21 11.37 -6.27
C GLY A 453 -17.54 10.67 -4.94
N THR A 454 -18.54 9.78 -4.90
CA THR A 454 -18.89 9.06 -3.68
C THR A 454 -18.30 7.66 -3.69
N THR A 455 -17.95 7.20 -2.50
CA THR A 455 -17.60 5.81 -2.22
C THR A 455 -18.83 4.93 -2.50
N THR A 456 -18.63 3.62 -2.69
CA THR A 456 -19.67 2.61 -2.99
C THR A 456 -20.84 2.52 -1.98
N GLN A 457 -20.90 3.43 -1.00
CA GLN A 457 -21.90 3.47 0.07
C GLN A 457 -23.13 4.33 -0.26
N SER A 458 -23.11 5.14 -1.32
CA SER A 458 -24.32 5.83 -1.78
C SER A 458 -25.18 4.84 -2.58
N LYS A 459 -26.26 4.34 -1.97
CA LYS A 459 -27.25 3.46 -2.60
C LYS A 459 -28.02 4.22 -3.69
N THR A 460 -27.40 4.42 -4.84
CA THR A 460 -28.10 4.84 -6.05
C THR A 460 -28.40 3.59 -6.85
N ARG A 461 -29.67 3.34 -7.15
CA ARG A 461 -30.06 2.22 -8.01
C ARG A 461 -29.44 2.43 -9.40
N GLY A 462 -28.55 1.54 -9.80
CA GLY A 462 -27.88 1.59 -11.10
C GLY A 462 -28.86 1.31 -12.24
N ASP A 463 -28.49 1.75 -13.45
CA ASP A 463 -29.26 1.46 -14.67
C ASP A 463 -28.69 0.24 -15.38
N ALA A 464 -29.33 -0.91 -15.18
CA ALA A 464 -28.88 -2.19 -15.75
C ALA A 464 -28.83 -2.18 -17.28
N ARG A 465 -29.76 -1.49 -17.94
CA ARG A 465 -29.79 -1.43 -19.41
C ARG A 465 -28.62 -0.62 -19.95
N GLY A 466 -28.34 0.53 -19.32
CA GLY A 466 -27.18 1.35 -19.68
C GLY A 466 -25.85 0.65 -19.40
N LEU A 467 -25.75 -0.05 -18.26
CA LEU A 467 -24.54 -0.79 -17.91
C LEU A 467 -24.25 -1.88 -18.95
N MET A 468 -25.24 -2.70 -19.31
CA MET A 468 -25.07 -3.76 -20.32
C MET A 468 -24.55 -3.21 -21.66
N ARG A 469 -25.11 -2.07 -22.11
CA ARG A 469 -24.72 -1.42 -23.37
C ARG A 469 -23.23 -1.05 -23.41
N VAL A 470 -22.70 -0.52 -22.32
CA VAL A 470 -21.29 -0.10 -22.24
C VAL A 470 -20.39 -1.29 -21.95
N LEU A 471 -20.77 -2.14 -21.00
CA LEU A 471 -19.94 -3.24 -20.52
C LEU A 471 -19.63 -4.24 -21.64
N ALA A 472 -20.58 -4.54 -22.52
CA ALA A 472 -20.38 -5.42 -23.68
C ALA A 472 -19.25 -4.96 -24.62
N THR A 473 -18.90 -3.67 -24.62
CA THR A 473 -17.81 -3.13 -25.46
C THR A 473 -16.44 -3.13 -24.80
N LEU A 474 -16.40 -3.21 -23.46
CA LEU A 474 -15.16 -3.10 -22.69
C LEU A 474 -14.14 -4.25 -22.85
N PRO A 475 -14.52 -5.51 -23.15
CA PRO A 475 -13.56 -6.59 -23.38
C PRO A 475 -12.55 -6.29 -24.48
N ASN A 476 -12.98 -5.50 -25.48
CA ASN A 476 -12.17 -5.14 -26.64
C ASN A 476 -11.36 -3.85 -26.45
N CYS A 477 -11.41 -3.22 -25.27
CA CYS A 477 -10.70 -1.96 -25.02
C CYS A 477 -9.19 -2.07 -25.22
N GLN A 478 -8.57 -0.93 -25.56
CA GLN A 478 -7.13 -0.80 -25.77
C GLN A 478 -6.34 -1.46 -24.63
N GLY A 479 -5.53 -2.46 -24.97
CA GLY A 479 -4.67 -3.14 -24.00
C GLY A 479 -5.40 -3.99 -22.94
N GLN A 480 -6.66 -4.37 -23.15
CA GLN A 480 -7.44 -5.16 -22.18
C GLN A 480 -7.51 -4.54 -20.77
N ARG A 481 -7.52 -3.20 -20.71
CA ARG A 481 -7.53 -2.42 -19.45
C ARG A 481 -8.75 -2.66 -18.58
N ALA A 482 -9.86 -3.07 -19.19
CA ALA A 482 -11.07 -3.46 -18.46
C ALA A 482 -10.86 -4.66 -17.51
N TYR A 483 -9.73 -5.37 -17.63
CA TYR A 483 -9.34 -6.46 -16.74
C TYR A 483 -8.22 -6.07 -15.77
N GLU A 484 -7.97 -4.78 -15.54
CA GLU A 484 -7.09 -4.31 -14.47
C GLU A 484 -7.80 -4.43 -13.11
N ASP A 485 -7.07 -4.91 -12.09
CA ASP A 485 -7.66 -5.30 -10.81
C ASP A 485 -8.36 -4.16 -10.04
N PRO A 486 -7.84 -2.91 -9.98
CA PRO A 486 -8.54 -1.83 -9.28
C PRO A 486 -9.92 -1.52 -9.87
N PHE A 487 -10.05 -1.62 -11.19
CA PHE A 487 -11.33 -1.45 -11.88
C PHE A 487 -12.26 -2.64 -11.63
N LEU A 488 -11.78 -3.88 -11.83
CA LEU A 488 -12.56 -5.09 -11.61
C LEU A 488 -13.08 -5.20 -10.18
N HIS A 489 -12.23 -4.90 -9.20
CA HIS A 489 -12.62 -4.85 -7.79
C HIS A 489 -13.79 -3.88 -7.57
N THR A 490 -13.71 -2.69 -8.15
CA THR A 490 -14.76 -1.67 -8.02
C THR A 490 -16.04 -2.07 -8.74
N LEU A 491 -15.93 -2.64 -9.95
CA LEU A 491 -17.05 -3.16 -10.73
C LEU A 491 -17.76 -4.31 -9.99
N VAL A 492 -17.03 -5.27 -9.44
CA VAL A 492 -17.60 -6.39 -8.69
C VAL A 492 -18.32 -5.90 -7.43
N LEU A 493 -17.71 -4.99 -6.66
CA LEU A 493 -18.39 -4.40 -5.50
C LEU A 493 -19.67 -3.67 -5.90
N LEU A 494 -19.65 -2.94 -7.03
CA LEU A 494 -20.83 -2.28 -7.57
C LEU A 494 -21.93 -3.27 -7.96
N LEU A 495 -21.58 -4.36 -8.67
CA LEU A 495 -22.53 -5.38 -9.08
C LEU A 495 -23.19 -6.07 -7.88
N ILE A 496 -22.40 -6.34 -6.82
CA ILE A 496 -22.90 -6.96 -5.59
C ILE A 496 -23.78 -5.98 -4.79
N LEU A 497 -23.32 -4.75 -4.59
CA LEU A 497 -23.98 -3.81 -3.66
C LEU A 497 -25.18 -3.08 -4.27
N ASN A 498 -25.12 -2.77 -5.57
CA ASN A 498 -26.12 -1.91 -6.23
C ASN A 498 -27.04 -2.67 -7.19
N MET A 499 -26.64 -3.86 -7.66
CA MET A 499 -27.29 -4.53 -8.80
C MET A 499 -27.54 -6.02 -8.58
N ALA A 500 -27.44 -6.52 -7.35
CA ALA A 500 -27.61 -7.95 -7.05
C ALA A 500 -28.96 -8.52 -7.51
N ASP A 501 -30.04 -7.73 -7.48
CA ASP A 501 -31.38 -8.18 -7.89
C ASP A 501 -31.50 -8.41 -9.41
N GLU A 502 -30.69 -7.71 -10.21
CA GLU A 502 -30.72 -7.80 -11.68
C GLU A 502 -30.16 -9.13 -12.20
N PHE A 503 -29.43 -9.88 -11.37
CA PHE A 503 -28.93 -11.22 -11.71
C PHE A 503 -30.02 -12.30 -11.80
N THR A 504 -31.27 -11.98 -11.45
CA THR A 504 -32.42 -12.83 -11.77
C THR A 504 -32.75 -12.81 -13.27
N ASN A 505 -32.28 -11.79 -14.00
CA ASN A 505 -32.52 -11.62 -15.43
C ASN A 505 -31.40 -12.28 -16.26
N GLU A 506 -31.78 -13.19 -17.16
CA GLU A 506 -30.86 -13.95 -18.00
C GLU A 506 -30.09 -13.07 -19.00
N SER A 507 -30.72 -12.01 -19.52
CA SER A 507 -30.06 -11.06 -20.43
C SER A 507 -28.93 -10.31 -19.73
N PHE A 508 -29.13 -9.94 -18.45
CA PHE A 508 -28.10 -9.33 -17.62
C PHE A 508 -26.96 -10.30 -17.33
N CYS A 509 -27.28 -11.54 -16.96
CA CYS A 509 -26.29 -12.58 -16.73
C CYS A 509 -25.41 -12.85 -17.97
N THR A 510 -26.01 -12.88 -19.15
CA THR A 510 -25.29 -13.13 -20.42
C THR A 510 -24.22 -12.06 -20.67
N VAL A 511 -24.56 -10.77 -20.51
CA VAL A 511 -23.60 -9.68 -20.73
C VAL A 511 -22.51 -9.66 -19.65
N ILE A 512 -22.87 -9.79 -18.38
CA ILE A 512 -21.90 -9.74 -17.27
C ILE A 512 -20.95 -10.95 -17.33
N PHE A 513 -21.50 -12.16 -17.40
CA PHE A 513 -20.69 -13.36 -17.35
C PHE A 513 -20.10 -13.70 -18.71
N ASP A 514 -20.93 -13.94 -19.72
CA ASP A 514 -20.48 -14.55 -20.97
C ASP A 514 -19.71 -13.56 -21.84
N GLU A 515 -20.23 -12.34 -22.01
CA GLU A 515 -19.58 -11.33 -22.86
C GLU A 515 -18.40 -10.64 -22.16
N PHE A 516 -18.50 -10.36 -20.85
CA PHE A 516 -17.47 -9.62 -20.12
C PHE A 516 -16.46 -10.50 -19.37
N PHE A 517 -16.88 -11.25 -18.34
CA PHE A 517 -15.93 -11.99 -17.49
C PHE A 517 -15.32 -13.22 -18.18
N LEU A 518 -16.12 -14.04 -18.88
CA LEU A 518 -15.63 -15.24 -19.57
C LEU A 518 -14.65 -14.88 -20.70
N ALA A 519 -14.84 -13.74 -21.38
CA ALA A 519 -13.89 -13.21 -22.35
C ALA A 519 -12.51 -12.87 -21.75
N GLY A 520 -12.44 -12.61 -20.44
CA GLY A 520 -11.22 -12.27 -19.70
C GLY A 520 -10.56 -13.41 -18.93
N MET A 521 -11.10 -14.64 -18.99
CA MET A 521 -10.66 -15.77 -18.15
C MET A 521 -9.23 -16.24 -18.35
N THR A 522 -8.53 -15.75 -19.37
CA THR A 522 -7.08 -16.02 -19.55
C THR A 522 -6.23 -15.49 -18.40
N LYS A 523 -6.76 -14.58 -17.57
CA LYS A 523 -6.07 -14.02 -16.41
C LYS A 523 -6.66 -14.57 -15.11
N ASP A 524 -5.82 -15.17 -14.27
CA ASP A 524 -6.20 -15.66 -12.93
C ASP A 524 -6.91 -14.60 -12.08
N SER A 525 -6.49 -13.34 -12.19
CA SER A 525 -7.09 -12.26 -11.41
C SER A 525 -8.56 -12.00 -11.78
N VAL A 526 -8.94 -12.17 -13.06
CA VAL A 526 -10.33 -12.07 -13.53
C VAL A 526 -11.16 -13.20 -12.92
N THR A 527 -10.63 -14.42 -12.92
CA THR A 527 -11.28 -15.58 -12.30
C THR A 527 -11.51 -15.36 -10.81
N ARG A 528 -10.53 -14.80 -10.08
CA ARG A 528 -10.71 -14.45 -8.64
C ARG A 528 -11.82 -13.43 -8.41
N HIS A 529 -11.88 -12.39 -9.25
CA HIS A 529 -12.95 -11.38 -9.18
C HIS A 529 -14.33 -11.96 -9.51
N LEU A 530 -14.41 -12.86 -10.49
CA LEU A 530 -15.66 -13.57 -10.83
C LEU A 530 -16.11 -14.51 -9.70
N LEU A 531 -15.19 -15.27 -9.09
CA LEU A 531 -15.50 -16.11 -7.93
C LEU A 531 -16.00 -15.26 -6.75
N LYS A 532 -15.39 -14.09 -6.52
CA LYS A 532 -15.86 -13.11 -5.52
C LYS A 532 -17.28 -12.61 -5.84
N LEU A 533 -17.61 -12.34 -7.10
CA LEU A 533 -18.96 -11.96 -7.51
C LEU A 533 -19.97 -13.07 -7.21
N LEU A 534 -19.66 -14.31 -7.62
CA LEU A 534 -20.52 -15.47 -7.39
C LEU A 534 -20.72 -15.78 -5.90
N TRP A 535 -19.71 -15.56 -5.08
CA TRP A 535 -19.79 -15.74 -3.63
C TRP A 535 -20.99 -15.02 -2.99
N TRP A 536 -21.37 -13.87 -3.52
CA TRP A 536 -22.49 -13.06 -3.02
C TRP A 536 -23.76 -13.17 -3.85
N VAL A 537 -23.63 -13.42 -5.16
CA VAL A 537 -24.77 -13.37 -6.10
C VAL A 537 -25.41 -14.74 -6.35
N HIS A 538 -24.74 -15.86 -6.03
CA HIS A 538 -25.28 -17.21 -6.26
C HIS A 538 -26.74 -17.46 -5.81
N PRO A 539 -27.26 -16.91 -4.69
CA PRO A 539 -28.65 -17.19 -4.28
C PRO A 539 -29.69 -16.56 -5.21
N LYS A 540 -29.28 -15.57 -6.02
CA LYS A 540 -30.17 -14.81 -6.93
C LYS A 540 -30.07 -15.28 -8.37
N LEU A 541 -29.17 -16.23 -8.67
CA LEU A 541 -28.97 -16.74 -10.03
C LEU A 541 -29.96 -17.86 -10.36
N PRO A 542 -30.40 -17.96 -11.63
CA PRO A 542 -31.11 -19.15 -12.10
C PRO A 542 -30.26 -20.42 -11.91
N VAL A 543 -30.85 -21.50 -11.42
CA VAL A 543 -30.14 -22.75 -11.05
C VAL A 543 -29.32 -23.32 -12.23
N ALA A 544 -29.90 -23.33 -13.44
CA ALA A 544 -29.21 -23.79 -14.65
C ALA A 544 -27.98 -22.92 -15.00
N ARG A 545 -28.09 -21.61 -14.80
CA ARG A 545 -27.00 -20.65 -15.02
C ARG A 545 -25.89 -20.85 -13.98
N LEU A 546 -26.24 -21.01 -12.71
CA LEU A 546 -25.30 -21.29 -11.64
C LEU A 546 -24.49 -22.58 -11.89
N HIS A 547 -25.16 -23.67 -12.27
CA HIS A 547 -24.47 -24.93 -12.61
C HIS A 547 -23.50 -24.78 -13.78
N THR A 548 -23.91 -24.06 -14.83
CA THR A 548 -23.06 -23.81 -16.01
C THR A 548 -21.83 -23.00 -15.62
N LEU A 549 -22.01 -21.95 -14.82
CA LEU A 549 -20.92 -21.08 -14.36
C LEU A 549 -19.94 -21.82 -13.45
N VAL A 550 -20.42 -22.56 -12.45
CA VAL A 550 -19.54 -23.34 -11.56
C VAL A 550 -18.72 -24.35 -12.37
N LYS A 551 -19.34 -25.04 -13.35
CA LYS A 551 -18.62 -25.95 -14.23
C LYS A 551 -17.57 -25.24 -15.10
N SER A 552 -17.90 -24.06 -15.63
CA SER A 552 -16.96 -23.27 -16.44
C SER A 552 -15.77 -22.74 -15.65
N LEU A 553 -15.92 -22.56 -14.34
CA LEU A 553 -14.91 -22.01 -13.43
C LEU A 553 -14.11 -23.09 -12.71
N GLU A 554 -14.28 -24.36 -13.09
CA GLU A 554 -13.49 -25.45 -12.52
C GLU A 554 -12.00 -25.20 -12.78
N PRO A 555 -11.19 -25.06 -11.71
CA PRO A 555 -9.80 -24.69 -11.86
C PRO A 555 -9.02 -25.82 -12.51
N ASN A 556 -8.15 -25.45 -13.45
CA ASN A 556 -7.21 -26.36 -14.11
C ASN A 556 -5.78 -26.20 -13.53
N SER A 557 -4.85 -27.04 -13.98
CA SER A 557 -3.45 -27.03 -13.52
C SER A 557 -2.67 -25.74 -13.78
N GLN A 558 -3.19 -24.81 -14.59
CA GLN A 558 -2.56 -23.53 -14.89
C GLN A 558 -2.91 -22.45 -13.86
N HIS A 559 -3.99 -22.64 -13.09
CA HIS A 559 -4.43 -21.64 -12.11
C HIS A 559 -3.63 -21.72 -10.81
N ASN A 560 -3.48 -20.59 -10.15
CA ASN A 560 -2.84 -20.52 -8.84
C ASN A 560 -3.67 -21.24 -7.74
N GLU A 561 -3.00 -21.66 -6.67
CA GLU A 561 -3.59 -22.32 -5.51
C GLU A 561 -4.71 -21.49 -4.86
N ALA A 562 -4.56 -20.16 -4.85
CA ALA A 562 -5.59 -19.26 -4.33
C ALA A 562 -6.93 -19.38 -5.07
N VAL A 563 -6.92 -19.64 -6.38
CA VAL A 563 -8.14 -19.86 -7.19
C VAL A 563 -8.78 -21.19 -6.81
N HIS A 564 -7.96 -22.24 -6.66
CA HIS A 564 -8.42 -23.57 -6.25
C HIS A 564 -9.11 -23.53 -4.88
N ASN A 565 -8.47 -22.89 -3.89
CA ASN A 565 -9.00 -22.77 -2.54
C ASN A 565 -10.32 -21.98 -2.51
N LEU A 566 -10.39 -20.86 -3.24
CA LEU A 566 -11.61 -20.05 -3.32
C LEU A 566 -12.75 -20.79 -4.04
N TYR A 567 -12.45 -21.53 -5.10
CA TYR A 567 -13.43 -22.33 -5.82
C TYR A 567 -14.01 -23.44 -4.95
N GLN A 568 -13.18 -24.19 -4.21
CA GLN A 568 -13.66 -25.23 -3.31
C GLN A 568 -14.54 -24.64 -2.19
N ALA A 569 -14.09 -23.54 -1.56
CA ALA A 569 -14.88 -22.85 -0.54
C ALA A 569 -16.24 -22.37 -1.08
N LEU A 570 -16.28 -21.87 -2.33
CA LEU A 570 -17.54 -21.47 -2.98
C LEU A 570 -18.45 -22.68 -3.23
N LYS A 571 -17.89 -23.80 -3.70
CA LYS A 571 -18.63 -25.04 -3.95
C LYS A 571 -19.26 -25.58 -2.66
N ASP A 572 -18.51 -25.58 -1.56
CA ASP A 572 -19.01 -26.00 -0.25
C ASP A 572 -20.13 -25.08 0.24
N LYS A 573 -19.98 -23.76 0.04
CA LYS A 573 -21.00 -22.77 0.39
C LYS A 573 -22.30 -22.98 -0.37
N ILE A 574 -22.23 -23.20 -1.69
CA ILE A 574 -23.40 -23.49 -2.53
C ILE A 574 -24.04 -24.80 -2.10
N GLY A 575 -23.24 -25.85 -1.87
CA GLY A 575 -23.72 -27.16 -1.43
C GLY A 575 -24.51 -27.10 -0.12
N ASN A 576 -24.02 -26.34 0.87
CA ASN A 576 -24.68 -26.18 2.16
C ASN A 576 -26.04 -25.45 2.08
N GLN A 577 -26.19 -24.46 1.19
CA GLN A 577 -27.48 -23.78 0.99
C GLN A 577 -28.54 -24.70 0.39
N THR A 578 -28.17 -25.55 -0.57
CA THR A 578 -29.12 -26.50 -1.20
C THR A 578 -29.71 -27.51 -0.22
N ASN A 579 -29.02 -27.79 0.90
CA ASN A 579 -29.50 -28.72 1.93
C ASN A 579 -30.46 -28.03 2.93
N ASP A 580 -30.29 -26.74 3.22
CA ASP A 580 -31.18 -25.99 4.14
C ASP A 580 -32.57 -25.72 3.51
N ASP A 581 -32.66 -25.55 2.18
CA ASP A 581 -33.95 -25.37 1.49
C ASP A 581 -34.81 -26.66 1.41
N THR A 582 -34.29 -27.81 1.85
CA THR A 582 -35.04 -29.08 1.90
C THR A 582 -35.63 -29.42 3.28
N ALA A 583 -35.42 -28.58 4.30
CA ALA A 583 -36.09 -28.72 5.59
C ALA A 583 -37.48 -28.05 5.55
N THR A 584 -38.53 -28.86 5.38
CA THR A 584 -39.95 -28.46 5.48
C THR A 584 -40.26 -27.57 6.70
N PRO A 585 -41.19 -26.60 6.59
CA PRO A 585 -41.65 -25.83 7.73
C PRO A 585 -42.52 -26.72 8.64
N PRO A 586 -42.40 -26.64 9.98
CA PRO A 586 -43.38 -27.28 10.85
C PRO A 586 -44.70 -26.51 10.79
N ALA A 587 -45.76 -27.28 10.55
CA ALA A 587 -47.14 -26.85 10.38
C ALA A 587 -47.71 -26.06 11.56
N ASP A 588 -48.71 -25.24 11.22
CA ASP A 588 -49.55 -24.42 12.08
C ASP A 588 -50.01 -25.14 13.36
N VAL A 589 -49.86 -24.46 14.50
CA VAL A 589 -50.74 -24.64 15.66
C VAL A 589 -51.40 -23.30 15.95
N ILE A 590 -52.67 -23.23 15.58
CA ILE A 590 -53.62 -22.19 15.96
C ILE A 590 -53.86 -22.27 17.47
N MET A 591 -53.60 -21.19 18.22
CA MET A 591 -54.32 -20.92 19.46
C MET A 591 -54.31 -19.42 19.79
N GLU A 592 -55.50 -18.90 20.10
CA GLU A 592 -55.87 -17.51 20.32
C GLU A 592 -55.28 -16.82 21.58
N GLY A 593 -55.21 -15.49 21.52
CA GLY A 593 -55.22 -14.54 22.66
C GLY A 593 -53.85 -14.23 23.27
N SER A 594 -53.38 -13.00 23.49
CA SER A 594 -54.10 -11.75 23.78
C SER A 594 -53.11 -10.56 23.90
N ALA A 595 -53.64 -9.35 23.60
CA ALA A 595 -53.28 -8.00 24.09
C ALA A 595 -51.87 -7.37 23.87
N SER A 596 -51.85 -6.41 22.92
CA SER A 596 -51.29 -5.03 22.90
C SER A 596 -50.86 -4.40 24.26
N PRO A 597 -50.01 -3.32 24.32
CA PRO A 597 -50.06 -2.19 23.38
C PRO A 597 -48.77 -1.39 23.02
N ILE A 598 -48.99 -0.60 21.97
CA ILE A 598 -48.20 0.47 21.35
C ILE A 598 -47.98 1.65 22.31
N GLN A 599 -46.83 2.34 22.22
CA GLN A 599 -46.79 3.78 22.42
C GLN A 599 -45.69 4.51 21.65
N ASN A 600 -46.13 5.63 21.06
CA ASN A 600 -45.42 6.63 20.26
C ASN A 600 -44.29 7.35 21.00
N SER A 601 -43.34 7.91 20.24
CA SER A 601 -42.77 9.22 20.61
C SER A 601 -42.41 10.06 19.38
N SER A 602 -42.99 11.25 19.35
CA SER A 602 -42.71 12.36 18.44
C SER A 602 -42.90 13.66 19.23
N ILE A 603 -42.23 14.73 18.79
CA ILE A 603 -42.34 16.17 19.15
C ILE A 603 -41.30 16.61 20.21
N LEU A 604 -40.23 17.34 19.85
CA LEU A 604 -40.07 18.79 19.50
C LEU A 604 -40.12 19.77 20.70
N ASN A 605 -39.00 20.50 20.85
CA ASN A 605 -38.80 21.89 21.30
C ASN A 605 -39.43 22.41 22.62
N ALA A 606 -38.59 22.93 23.54
CA ALA A 606 -38.24 24.36 23.65
C ALA A 606 -37.69 24.77 25.04
N ALA A 607 -36.59 25.53 24.99
CA ALA A 607 -36.24 26.75 25.75
C ALA A 607 -35.94 26.76 27.28
N SER A 608 -34.85 27.48 27.57
CA SER A 608 -34.52 28.33 28.74
C SER A 608 -34.22 27.66 30.09
N ILE A 609 -32.96 27.69 30.54
CA ILE A 609 -32.31 28.78 31.32
C ILE A 609 -30.81 28.76 30.99
#